data_AF-A0A8C9G9X0-F1
#
_entry.id   AF-A0A8C9G9X0-F1
#
_cell.length_a   1.000
_cell.length_b   1.000
_cell.length_c   1.000
_cell.angle_alpha   90.00
_cell.angle_beta   90.00
_cell.angle_gamma   90.00
#
_symmetry.space_group_name_H-M   'P 1'
#
loop_
_entity.id
_entity.type
_entity.pdbx_description
1 polymer ?
#
loop_
_entity_poly.entity_id
_entity_poly.type
_entity_poly.pdbx_seq_one_letter_code
_entity_poly.pdbx_strand_id
1 'polypeptide(L)'
;MKASAGRYGLVWWLQVLLPFLLSLFPGALSDQIRYSIPEELAKNSVVGNLAKDLGLSVRDLPARKLRVSAEREYFTVNPESGDLLVGDRIDREQICGKQPLCVLDFDTVAENPLNIFYIAVIVQDINDNTPLFKQSKIHLKIGESTNA
;
A
#
# COMPACT_ATOMS: atom_id res chain seq x y z
N MET A 1 59.28 26.65 12.22
CA MET A 1 58.56 25.74 11.31
C MET A 1 57.77 24.75 12.16
N LYS A 2 56.44 24.93 12.31
CA LYS A 2 55.57 24.00 13.04
C LYS A 2 54.91 23.07 12.02
N ALA A 3 55.22 21.78 12.13
CA ALA A 3 54.68 20.74 11.26
C ALA A 3 53.17 20.58 11.50
N SER A 4 52.38 20.90 10.48
CA SER A 4 50.97 20.55 10.39
C SER A 4 50.85 19.08 9.98
N ALA A 5 51.14 18.17 10.92
CA ALA A 5 50.92 16.74 10.74
C ALA A 5 49.79 16.31 11.69
N GLY A 6 48.61 15.97 11.16
CA GLY A 6 47.58 15.35 11.99
C GLY A 6 46.13 15.50 11.53
N ARG A 7 45.80 16.35 10.55
CA ARG A 7 44.40 16.52 10.10
C ARG A 7 44.00 15.65 8.90
N TYR A 8 44.93 15.29 8.02
CA TYR A 8 44.61 14.54 6.81
C TYR A 8 44.40 13.03 7.04
N GLY A 9 45.13 12.41 7.96
CA GLY A 9 45.01 10.97 8.25
C GLY A 9 43.71 10.57 8.96
N LEU A 10 43.24 11.41 9.89
CA LEU A 10 41.97 11.19 10.61
C LEU A 10 40.76 11.27 9.67
N VAL A 11 40.75 12.21 8.73
CA VAL A 11 39.67 12.38 7.75
C VAL A 11 39.62 11.19 6.78
N TRP A 12 40.79 10.72 6.31
CA TRP A 12 40.86 9.55 5.41
C TRP A 12 40.45 8.25 6.10
N TRP A 13 40.81 8.05 7.37
CA TRP A 13 40.41 6.86 8.12
C TRP A 13 38.90 6.83 8.38
N LEU A 14 38.29 7.97 8.73
CA LEU A 14 36.83 8.07 8.88
C LEU A 14 36.08 7.81 7.56
N GLN A 15 36.63 8.22 6.41
CA GLN A 15 36.01 8.01 5.09
C GLN A 15 35.91 6.54 4.67
N VAL A 16 36.79 5.66 5.17
CA VAL A 16 36.76 4.21 4.85
C VAL A 16 35.99 3.42 5.92
N LEU A 17 36.10 3.82 7.19
CA LEU A 17 35.41 3.16 8.30
C LEU A 17 33.89 3.36 8.25
N LEU A 18 33.41 4.55 7.85
CA LEU A 18 31.99 4.87 7.81
C LEU A 18 31.19 4.03 6.79
N PRO A 19 31.60 3.85 5.51
CA PRO A 19 30.90 2.98 4.58
C PRO A 19 31.05 1.49 4.95
N PHE A 20 32.18 1.09 5.55
CA PHE A 20 32.36 -0.26 6.10
C PHE A 20 31.37 -0.53 7.24
N LEU A 21 31.19 0.40 8.18
CA LEU A 21 30.18 0.29 9.24
C LEU A 21 28.74 0.32 8.69
N LEU A 22 28.44 1.16 7.69
CA LEU A 22 27.12 1.20 7.08
C LEU A 22 26.75 -0.12 6.40
N SER A 23 27.72 -0.83 5.81
CA SER A 23 27.50 -2.16 5.21
C SER A 23 27.16 -3.25 6.23
N LEU A 24 27.52 -3.04 7.50
CA LEU A 24 27.23 -3.97 8.61
C LEU A 24 25.82 -3.77 9.19
N PHE A 25 25.13 -2.70 8.81
CA PHE A 25 23.75 -2.43 9.18
C PHE A 25 22.90 -2.29 7.92
N PRO A 26 22.45 -3.41 7.31
CA PRO A 26 21.36 -3.33 6.33
C PRO A 26 20.20 -2.62 7.03
N GLY A 27 19.85 -1.43 6.55
CA GLY A 27 18.74 -0.67 7.09
C GLY A 27 17.51 -1.56 7.10
N ALA A 28 16.92 -1.78 8.27
CA ALA A 28 15.63 -2.44 8.41
C ALA A 28 14.56 -1.50 7.85
N LEU A 29 14.49 -1.39 6.52
CA LEU A 29 13.28 -0.92 5.86
C LEU A 29 12.22 -1.98 6.16
N SER A 30 11.26 -1.61 6.99
CA SER A 30 10.01 -2.36 7.13
C SER A 30 9.36 -2.36 5.75
N ASP A 31 9.53 -3.44 5.00
CA ASP A 31 9.00 -3.55 3.65
C ASP A 31 7.48 -3.67 3.75
N GLN A 32 6.77 -2.60 3.40
CA GLN A 32 5.32 -2.59 3.35
C GLN A 32 4.88 -3.35 2.11
N ILE A 33 4.07 -4.40 2.29
CA ILE A 33 3.56 -5.18 1.17
C ILE A 33 2.55 -4.35 0.39
N ARG A 34 2.70 -4.31 -0.94
CA ARG A 34 1.86 -3.51 -1.83
C ARG A 34 1.21 -4.38 -2.89
N TYR A 35 -0.12 -4.35 -2.93
CA TYR A 35 -0.91 -4.93 -4.01
C TYR A 35 -1.62 -3.84 -4.82
N SER A 36 -2.06 -4.21 -6.02
CA SER A 36 -2.87 -3.35 -6.87
C SER A 36 -4.02 -4.16 -7.44
N ILE A 37 -5.24 -3.68 -7.28
CA ILE A 37 -6.45 -4.35 -7.76
C ILE A 37 -7.39 -3.33 -8.42
N PRO A 38 -8.18 -3.72 -9.43
CA PRO A 38 -9.32 -2.91 -9.85
C PRO A 38 -10.36 -2.84 -8.72
N GLU A 39 -11.12 -1.75 -8.69
CA GLU A 39 -12.34 -1.70 -7.89
C GLU A 39 -13.42 -2.68 -8.40
N GLU A 40 -14.55 -2.75 -7.70
CA GLU A 40 -15.71 -3.58 -8.09
C GLU A 40 -15.41 -5.08 -8.23
N LEU A 41 -14.36 -5.57 -7.56
CA LEU A 41 -14.09 -6.99 -7.45
C LEU A 41 -15.16 -7.69 -6.63
N ALA A 42 -15.48 -8.92 -7.05
CA ALA A 42 -16.44 -9.75 -6.34
C ALA A 42 -15.92 -10.14 -4.95
N LYS A 43 -16.85 -10.34 -4.01
CA LYS A 43 -16.53 -10.89 -2.69
C LYS A 43 -15.84 -12.25 -2.85
N ASN A 44 -14.80 -12.48 -2.05
CA ASN A 44 -13.89 -13.63 -2.09
C ASN A 44 -12.97 -13.69 -3.32
N SER A 45 -12.87 -12.64 -4.13
CA SER A 45 -11.82 -12.55 -5.15
C SER A 45 -10.43 -12.50 -4.50
N VAL A 46 -9.47 -13.20 -5.10
CA VAL A 46 -8.08 -13.26 -4.61
C VAL A 46 -7.34 -11.99 -5.01
N VAL A 47 -6.78 -11.28 -4.02
CA VAL A 47 -5.90 -10.13 -4.22
C VAL A 47 -4.46 -10.60 -4.45
N GLY A 48 -4.00 -11.56 -3.62
CA GLY A 48 -2.64 -12.09 -3.68
C GLY A 48 -2.38 -13.12 -2.57
N ASN A 49 -1.28 -13.87 -2.67
CA ASN A 49 -0.90 -14.84 -1.65
C ASN A 49 -0.06 -14.17 -0.55
N LEU A 50 -0.74 -13.66 0.48
CA LEU A 50 -0.11 -12.92 1.56
C LEU A 50 0.86 -13.79 2.38
N ALA A 51 0.53 -15.06 2.61
CA ALA A 51 1.40 -15.96 3.37
C ALA A 51 2.77 -16.13 2.71
N LYS A 52 2.81 -16.33 1.39
CA LYS A 52 4.04 -16.46 0.62
C LYS A 52 4.87 -15.17 0.66
N ASP A 53 4.22 -14.02 0.52
CA ASP A 53 4.91 -12.72 0.52
C ASP A 53 5.45 -12.36 1.91
N LEU A 54 4.81 -12.85 2.97
CA LEU A 54 5.29 -12.77 4.35
C LEU A 54 6.33 -13.85 4.72
N GLY A 55 6.65 -14.77 3.81
CA GLY A 55 7.54 -15.90 4.08
C GLY A 55 6.98 -16.92 5.08
N LEU A 56 5.66 -16.96 5.26
CA LEU A 56 4.96 -17.89 6.14
C LEU A 56 4.66 -19.20 5.41
N SER A 57 4.93 -20.33 6.06
CA SER A 57 4.51 -21.64 5.57
C SER A 57 3.00 -21.80 5.71
N VAL A 58 2.33 -22.21 4.63
CA VAL A 58 0.89 -22.49 4.59
C VAL A 58 0.46 -23.48 5.69
N ARG A 59 1.34 -24.45 6.00
CA ARG A 59 1.09 -25.47 7.03
C ARG A 59 1.02 -24.88 8.45
N ASP A 60 1.67 -23.74 8.67
CA ASP A 60 1.77 -23.10 9.98
C ASP A 60 0.69 -22.01 10.18
N LEU A 61 -0.02 -21.61 9.12
CA LEU A 61 -1.03 -20.55 9.17
C LEU A 61 -2.15 -20.82 10.19
N PRO A 62 -2.72 -22.05 10.29
CA PRO A 62 -3.76 -22.32 11.28
C PRO A 62 -3.29 -22.12 12.72
N ALA A 63 -2.01 -22.43 13.01
CA ALA A 63 -1.42 -22.22 14.33
C ALA A 63 -1.13 -20.74 14.62
N ARG A 64 -0.76 -19.99 13.58
CA ARG A 64 -0.42 -18.55 13.66
C ARG A 64 -1.64 -17.64 13.72
N LYS A 65 -2.83 -18.11 13.30
CA LYS A 65 -4.09 -17.34 13.27
C LYS A 65 -3.93 -15.97 12.58
N LEU A 66 -3.48 -16.00 11.33
CA LEU A 66 -3.31 -14.78 10.55
C LEU A 66 -4.67 -14.09 10.33
N ARG A 67 -4.79 -12.83 10.75
CA ARG A 67 -6.03 -12.04 10.63
C ARG A 67 -5.77 -10.61 10.20
N VAL A 68 -6.74 -10.04 9.49
CA VAL A 68 -6.76 -8.61 9.13
C VAL A 68 -7.23 -7.81 10.35
N SER A 69 -6.58 -6.68 10.61
CA SER A 69 -6.92 -5.69 11.62
C SER A 69 -7.12 -4.35 10.92
N ALA A 70 -8.37 -4.02 10.63
CA ALA A 70 -8.76 -2.79 9.94
C ALA A 70 -10.04 -2.22 10.56
N GLU A 71 -10.30 -0.93 10.36
CA GLU A 71 -11.56 -0.29 10.78
C GLU A 71 -12.76 -0.80 9.97
N ARG A 72 -12.53 -1.17 8.71
CA ARG A 72 -13.54 -1.72 7.78
C ARG A 72 -13.05 -3.03 7.20
N GLU A 73 -13.95 -4.00 7.06
CA GLU A 73 -13.64 -5.37 6.60
C GLU A 73 -13.60 -5.50 5.06
N TYR A 74 -12.88 -4.59 4.38
CA TYR A 74 -12.70 -4.68 2.93
C TYR A 74 -11.88 -5.88 2.48
N PHE A 75 -11.03 -6.40 3.37
CA PHE A 75 -10.17 -7.55 3.10
C PHE A 75 -10.26 -8.57 4.21
N THR A 76 -10.17 -9.83 3.84
CA THR A 76 -10.06 -10.97 4.76
C THR A 76 -8.92 -11.88 4.32
N VAL A 77 -8.44 -12.74 5.20
CA VAL A 77 -7.40 -13.72 4.86
C VAL A 77 -7.98 -15.11 4.97
N ASN A 78 -7.73 -15.95 3.96
CA ASN A 78 -8.06 -17.36 4.04
C ASN A 78 -7.05 -18.07 4.96
N PRO A 79 -7.48 -18.68 6.08
CA PRO A 79 -6.57 -19.34 7.03
C PRO A 79 -5.94 -20.62 6.48
N GLU A 80 -6.51 -21.23 5.44
CA GLU A 80 -6.03 -22.48 4.85
C GLU A 80 -5.02 -22.22 3.72
N SER A 81 -5.30 -21.29 2.82
CA SER A 81 -4.41 -20.99 1.68
C SER A 81 -3.43 -19.86 1.95
N GLY A 82 -3.74 -18.96 2.89
CA GLY A 82 -2.97 -17.75 3.14
C GLY A 82 -3.19 -16.64 2.13
N ASP A 83 -4.24 -16.74 1.31
CA ASP A 83 -4.59 -15.72 0.33
C ASP A 83 -5.32 -14.55 1.00
N LEU A 84 -4.97 -13.33 0.58
CA LEU A 84 -5.74 -12.12 0.86
C LEU A 84 -6.93 -12.08 -0.10
N LEU A 85 -8.12 -11.97 0.44
CA LEU A 85 -9.40 -12.00 -0.27
C LEU A 85 -10.13 -10.66 -0.10
N VAL A 86 -10.93 -10.30 -1.10
CA VAL A 86 -11.88 -9.19 -1.01
C VAL A 86 -13.03 -9.58 -0.07
N GLY A 87 -13.18 -8.84 1.02
CA GLY A 87 -14.22 -9.05 2.04
C GLY A 87 -15.56 -8.44 1.65
N ASP A 88 -15.57 -7.16 1.30
CA ASP A 88 -16.76 -6.41 0.90
C ASP A 88 -16.51 -5.61 -0.38
N ARG A 89 -17.60 -5.15 -1.02
CA ARG A 89 -17.53 -4.38 -2.27
C ARG A 89 -16.67 -3.13 -2.07
N ILE A 90 -15.67 -2.99 -2.93
CA ILE A 90 -14.75 -1.85 -2.97
C ILE A 90 -15.25 -0.90 -4.06
N ASP A 91 -15.84 0.20 -3.64
CA ASP A 91 -16.31 1.31 -4.48
C ASP A 91 -15.40 2.51 -4.19
N ARG A 92 -14.56 2.89 -5.17
CA ARG A 92 -13.52 3.91 -5.00
C ARG A 92 -14.12 5.28 -4.74
N GLU A 93 -15.25 5.61 -5.36
CA GLU A 93 -15.98 6.87 -5.15
C GLU A 93 -16.47 7.00 -3.72
N GLN A 94 -16.91 5.90 -3.10
CA GLN A 94 -17.37 5.91 -1.71
C GLN A 94 -16.22 5.99 -0.70
N ILE A 95 -15.05 5.42 -1.02
CA ILE A 95 -13.94 5.32 -0.08
C ILE A 95 -12.98 6.50 -0.21
N CYS A 96 -12.48 6.75 -1.41
CA CYS A 96 -11.45 7.76 -1.70
C CYS A 96 -12.02 9.00 -2.39
N GLY A 97 -13.24 8.92 -2.94
CA GLY A 97 -13.88 10.00 -3.67
C GLY A 97 -13.08 10.39 -4.91
N LYS A 98 -12.63 11.65 -4.97
CA LYS A 98 -11.94 12.22 -6.14
C LYS A 98 -10.42 12.24 -6.01
N GLN A 99 -9.87 11.55 -5.02
CA GLN A 99 -8.43 11.50 -4.85
C GLN A 99 -7.77 10.80 -6.06
N PRO A 100 -6.64 11.32 -6.57
CA PRO A 100 -5.98 10.76 -7.75
C PRO A 100 -5.35 9.39 -7.49
N LEU A 101 -5.02 9.09 -6.24
CA LEU A 101 -4.49 7.80 -5.80
C LEU A 101 -5.34 7.33 -4.62
N CYS A 102 -5.91 6.12 -4.74
CA CYS A 102 -6.67 5.49 -3.68
C CYS A 102 -5.85 4.33 -3.10
N VAL A 103 -5.47 4.44 -1.82
CA VAL A 103 -4.70 3.42 -1.11
C VAL A 103 -5.45 3.05 0.16
N LEU A 104 -5.63 1.75 0.37
CA LEU A 104 -6.20 1.18 1.58
C LEU A 104 -5.06 0.55 2.38
N ASP A 105 -4.67 1.23 3.46
CA ASP A 105 -3.67 0.74 4.41
C ASP A 105 -4.36 -0.04 5.54
N PHE A 106 -3.83 -1.21 5.88
CA PHE A 106 -4.29 -2.01 7.01
C PHE A 106 -3.19 -2.92 7.55
N ASP A 107 -3.41 -3.40 8.77
CA ASP A 107 -2.47 -4.27 9.45
C ASP A 107 -2.95 -5.72 9.38
N THR A 108 -2.02 -6.66 9.35
CA THR A 108 -2.31 -8.07 9.62
C THR A 108 -1.52 -8.55 10.82
N VAL A 109 -2.17 -9.37 11.63
CA VAL A 109 -1.63 -9.87 12.90
C VAL A 109 -1.53 -11.39 12.81
N ALA A 110 -0.35 -11.92 13.14
CA ALA A 110 -0.13 -13.33 13.46
C ALA A 110 0.14 -13.42 14.96
N GLU A 111 -0.44 -14.37 15.69
CA GLU A 111 -0.45 -14.38 17.16
C GLU A 111 0.63 -15.27 17.80
N ASN A 112 1.07 -16.34 17.14
CA ASN A 112 1.98 -17.34 17.72
C ASN A 112 3.25 -17.56 16.84
N PRO A 113 4.31 -16.75 16.97
CA PRO A 113 4.48 -15.59 17.85
C PRO A 113 3.79 -14.31 17.31
N LEU A 114 3.60 -13.32 18.19
CA LEU A 114 2.94 -12.06 17.84
C LEU A 114 3.79 -11.25 16.86
N ASN A 115 3.31 -11.12 15.62
CA ASN A 115 3.90 -10.31 14.56
C ASN A 115 2.82 -9.46 13.89
N ILE A 116 3.19 -8.23 13.53
CA ILE A 116 2.32 -7.28 12.83
C ILE A 116 2.97 -6.95 11.49
N PHE A 117 2.19 -7.02 10.42
CA PHE A 117 2.63 -6.67 9.07
C PHE A 117 1.74 -5.58 8.48
N TYR A 118 2.38 -4.60 7.86
CA TYR A 118 1.73 -3.46 7.23
C TYR A 118 1.48 -3.76 5.74
N ILE A 119 0.23 -3.67 5.31
CA ILE A 119 -0.17 -3.90 3.92
C ILE A 119 -0.85 -2.66 3.36
N ALA A 120 -0.57 -2.37 2.10
CA ALA A 120 -1.23 -1.35 1.30
C ALA A 120 -1.83 -1.99 0.05
N VAL A 121 -3.10 -1.70 -0.20
CA VAL A 121 -3.76 -2.09 -1.45
C VAL A 121 -4.12 -0.84 -2.24
N ILE A 122 -3.55 -0.71 -3.43
CA ILE A 122 -3.86 0.36 -4.37
C ILE A 122 -5.11 -0.04 -5.16
N VAL A 123 -6.15 0.78 -5.08
CA VAL A 123 -7.40 0.56 -5.82
C VAL A 123 -7.32 1.34 -7.12
N GLN A 124 -7.40 0.61 -8.23
CA GLN A 124 -7.43 1.17 -9.58
C GLN A 124 -8.86 1.53 -9.96
N ASP A 125 -9.02 2.76 -10.45
CA ASP A 125 -10.26 3.31 -10.98
C ASP A 125 -10.74 2.53 -12.21
N ILE A 126 -12.01 2.13 -12.19
CA ILE A 126 -12.71 1.58 -13.33
C ILE A 126 -13.78 2.58 -13.77
N ASN A 127 -13.88 2.82 -15.08
CA ASN A 127 -14.89 3.74 -15.62
C ASN A 127 -16.29 3.08 -15.66
N ASP A 128 -16.87 2.82 -14.49
CA ASP A 128 -18.22 2.29 -14.29
C ASP A 128 -19.27 3.42 -14.09
N ASN A 129 -18.82 4.62 -13.78
CA ASN A 129 -19.64 5.80 -13.53
C ASN A 129 -19.83 6.65 -14.81
N THR A 130 -20.97 6.49 -15.49
CA THR A 130 -21.31 7.31 -16.67
C THR A 130 -21.62 8.76 -16.26
N PRO A 131 -21.09 9.78 -16.98
CA PRO A 131 -21.36 11.18 -16.64
C PRO A 131 -22.85 11.51 -16.74
N LEU A 132 -23.36 12.23 -15.74
CA LEU A 132 -24.75 12.67 -15.66
C LEU A 132 -24.85 14.19 -15.64
N PHE A 133 -25.70 14.74 -16.50
CA PHE A 133 -26.07 16.14 -16.45
C PHE A 133 -27.12 16.37 -15.36
N LYS A 134 -27.02 17.48 -14.64
CA LYS A 134 -28.03 17.87 -13.63
C LYS A 134 -29.42 18.07 -14.23
N GLN A 135 -29.48 18.45 -15.51
CA GLN A 135 -30.72 18.69 -16.25
C GLN A 135 -30.65 17.95 -17.59
N SER A 136 -31.75 17.33 -17.99
CA SER A 136 -31.86 16.65 -19.29
C SER A 136 -31.96 17.61 -20.47
N LYS A 137 -32.38 18.85 -20.23
CA LYS A 137 -32.44 19.94 -21.22
C LYS A 137 -31.92 21.22 -20.57
N ILE A 138 -31.03 21.91 -21.26
CA ILE A 138 -30.47 23.20 -20.83
C ILE A 138 -30.89 24.25 -21.85
N HIS A 139 -31.62 25.28 -21.42
CA HIS A 139 -32.02 26.39 -22.27
C HIS A 139 -31.08 27.57 -22.07
N LEU A 140 -30.33 27.93 -23.10
CA LEU A 140 -29.42 29.08 -23.10
C LEU A 140 -29.95 30.16 -24.06
N LYS A 141 -29.86 31.43 -23.65
CA LYS A 141 -30.13 32.59 -24.51
C LYS A 141 -28.85 33.42 -24.59
N ILE A 142 -28.30 33.54 -25.79
CA ILE A 142 -27.05 34.26 -26.06
C ILE A 142 -27.39 35.47 -26.92
N GLY A 143 -26.91 36.65 -26.53
CA GLY A 143 -27.12 37.88 -27.29
C GLY A 143 -26.23 37.91 -28.53
N GLU A 144 -26.74 38.45 -29.63
CA GLU A 144 -26.01 38.54 -30.90
C GLU A 144 -24.71 39.34 -30.78
N SER A 145 -24.67 40.36 -29.91
CA SER A 145 -23.47 41.16 -29.65
C SER A 145 -22.38 40.44 -28.84
N THR A 146 -22.55 39.14 -28.56
CA THR A 146 -21.55 38.33 -27.87
C THR A 146 -20.49 37.92 -28.88
N ASN A 147 -19.29 38.49 -28.76
CA ASN A 147 -18.17 38.08 -29.60
C ASN A 147 -17.66 36.68 -29.18
N ALA A 148 -17.16 35.94 -30.16
CA ALA A 148 -16.59 34.60 -30.02
C ALA A 148 -15.23 34.60 -29.31
#